data_AF-A0A353R9R2-F1
#
_entry.id   AF-A0A353R9R2-F1
#
_cell.length_a   1.000
_cell.length_b   1.000
_cell.length_c   1.000
_cell.angle_alpha   90.00
_cell.angle_beta   90.00
_cell.angle_gamma   90.00
#
_symmetry.space_group_name_H-M   'P 1'
#
loop_
_entity.id
_entity.type
_entity.pdbx_description
1 polymer ?
#
loop_
_entity_poly.entity_id
_entity_poly.type
_entity_poly.pdbx_seq_one_letter_code
_entity_poly.pdbx_strand_id
1 'polypeptide(L)'
;TGGVVSILVALGAWLVYFYFNNATARKLYVVLAIPVIYWIAGGSAIFFALGCLTVEWFKAQSARGRILTSGLFVLMMGLCLFTAKVIQPQYPFARLVYGTDFFRFPKSYPSGVWVMWLFCLIIPLSRLVLPSVFKKAQNQTLARMITSIAIVCTGAYMITINTDKAKEDIMAYDHYVRMQQWDKAIARADRETPSSPLSVACLNLSLCKSGMMSDNMFRYYQNGLQGLIPGFARDFTLPMVTGEIYYHLGFINTAQRFAFEAMESLPNYWKSGRAVKRLAETNLINGQYPVARKYLAILNNTLFYKAWANYVIPFLEDEALIDGHPEWGNLRKHRTKTDFFDSEQEKDMMLGILLQQDLTHYMAYEYLLAYCLLTKDLERFV
;
A
#
# COMPACT_ATOMS: atom_id res chain seq x y z
N THR A 1 -4.64 -1.13 -6.48
CA THR A 1 -5.04 -2.56 -6.56
C THR A 1 -6.55 -2.73 -6.66
N GLY A 2 -7.36 -2.15 -5.76
CA GLY A 2 -8.84 -2.29 -5.78
C GLY A 2 -9.51 -1.93 -7.12
N GLY A 3 -9.12 -0.82 -7.76
CA GLY A 3 -9.67 -0.42 -9.06
C GLY A 3 -9.41 -1.41 -10.21
N VAL A 4 -8.25 -2.08 -10.22
CA VAL A 4 -7.90 -3.08 -11.24
C VAL A 4 -8.76 -4.33 -11.06
N VAL A 5 -8.89 -4.83 -9.82
CA VAL A 5 -9.75 -5.97 -9.50
C VAL A 5 -11.20 -5.66 -9.88
N SER A 6 -11.66 -4.46 -9.58
CA SER A 6 -13.01 -3.98 -9.92
C SER A 6 -13.29 -4.01 -11.43
N ILE A 7 -12.30 -3.63 -12.25
CA ILE A 7 -12.38 -3.72 -13.71
C ILE A 7 -12.42 -5.18 -14.18
N LEU A 8 -11.54 -6.03 -13.65
CA LEU A 8 -11.47 -7.44 -14.04
C LEU A 8 -12.77 -8.19 -13.74
N VAL A 9 -13.39 -7.91 -12.58
CA VAL A 9 -14.70 -8.47 -12.22
C VAL A 9 -15.77 -8.01 -13.20
N ALA A 10 -15.82 -6.72 -13.54
CA ALA A 10 -16.81 -6.20 -14.51
C ALA A 10 -16.62 -6.80 -15.92
N LEU A 11 -15.38 -6.94 -16.38
CA LEU A 11 -15.07 -7.57 -17.67
C LEU A 11 -15.43 -9.06 -17.68
N GLY A 12 -15.12 -9.79 -16.60
CA GLY A 12 -15.52 -11.19 -16.44
C GLY A 12 -17.04 -11.35 -16.49
N ALA A 13 -17.77 -10.46 -15.81
CA ALA A 13 -19.23 -10.47 -15.85
C ALA A 13 -19.81 -10.23 -17.25
N TRP A 14 -19.16 -9.42 -18.09
CA TRP A 14 -19.58 -9.27 -19.49
C TRP A 14 -19.28 -10.47 -20.36
N LEU A 15 -18.18 -11.18 -20.14
CA LEU A 15 -17.93 -12.43 -20.87
C LEU A 15 -19.07 -13.42 -20.66
N VAL A 16 -19.56 -13.53 -19.41
CA VAL A 16 -20.73 -14.33 -19.07
C VAL A 16 -22.01 -13.78 -19.71
N TYR A 17 -22.22 -12.46 -19.73
CA TYR A 17 -23.35 -11.84 -20.41
C TYR A 17 -23.43 -12.23 -21.91
N PHE A 18 -22.28 -12.25 -22.61
CA PHE A 18 -22.23 -12.61 -24.02
C PHE A 18 -22.40 -14.10 -24.32
N TYR A 19 -22.30 -14.97 -23.31
CA TYR A 19 -22.55 -16.40 -23.46
C TYR A 19 -24.06 -16.70 -23.60
N PHE A 20 -24.92 -15.87 -23.02
CA PHE A 20 -26.36 -16.06 -23.06
C PHE A 20 -26.98 -15.58 -24.39
N ASN A 21 -27.53 -16.50 -25.18
CA ASN A 21 -28.24 -16.17 -26.42
C ASN A 21 -29.68 -15.68 -26.18
N ASN A 22 -30.37 -16.21 -25.16
CA ASN A 22 -31.76 -15.86 -24.84
C ASN A 22 -31.86 -14.47 -24.17
N ALA A 23 -32.74 -13.61 -24.69
CA ALA A 23 -32.95 -12.26 -24.17
C ALA A 23 -33.45 -12.22 -22.71
N THR A 24 -34.33 -13.16 -22.32
CA THR A 24 -34.85 -13.21 -20.94
C THR A 24 -33.75 -13.64 -19.96
N ALA A 25 -32.96 -14.65 -20.33
CA ALA A 25 -31.82 -15.12 -19.53
C ALA A 25 -30.76 -14.02 -19.36
N ARG A 26 -30.45 -13.26 -20.42
CA ARG A 26 -29.53 -12.11 -20.33
C ARG A 26 -30.02 -11.05 -19.36
N LYS A 27 -31.30 -10.66 -19.45
CA LYS A 27 -31.89 -9.64 -18.57
C LYS A 27 -31.88 -10.09 -17.12
N LEU A 28 -32.28 -11.34 -16.86
CA LEU A 28 -32.24 -11.92 -15.52
C LEU A 28 -30.82 -11.94 -14.96
N TYR A 29 -29.84 -12.36 -15.77
CA TYR A 29 -28.43 -12.34 -15.40
C TYR A 29 -27.97 -10.93 -15.00
N VAL A 30 -28.25 -9.91 -15.80
CA VAL A 30 -27.83 -8.53 -15.49
C VAL A 30 -28.43 -8.04 -14.17
N VAL A 31 -29.71 -8.32 -13.94
CA VAL A 31 -30.42 -7.95 -12.71
C VAL A 31 -29.78 -8.60 -11.48
N LEU A 32 -29.37 -9.86 -11.58
CA LEU A 32 -28.70 -10.58 -10.48
C LEU A 32 -27.22 -10.18 -10.34
N ALA A 33 -26.56 -9.87 -11.44
CA ALA A 33 -25.14 -9.52 -11.46
C ALA A 33 -24.89 -8.11 -10.90
N ILE A 34 -25.80 -7.15 -11.11
CA ILE A 34 -25.64 -5.77 -10.61
C ILE A 34 -25.34 -5.72 -9.10
N PRO A 35 -26.16 -6.34 -8.21
CA PRO A 35 -25.86 -6.36 -6.78
C PRO A 35 -24.53 -7.04 -6.46
N VAL A 36 -24.25 -8.20 -7.07
CA VAL A 36 -23.03 -8.98 -6.80
C VAL A 36 -21.78 -8.18 -7.17
N ILE A 37 -21.77 -7.57 -8.36
CA ILE A 37 -20.65 -6.74 -8.83
C ILE A 37 -20.54 -5.48 -7.98
N TYR A 38 -21.64 -4.86 -7.58
CA TYR A 38 -21.59 -3.65 -6.74
C TYR A 38 -20.91 -3.93 -5.39
N TRP A 39 -21.26 -5.03 -4.71
CA TRP A 39 -20.68 -5.35 -3.40
C TRP A 39 -19.24 -5.85 -3.48
N ILE A 40 -18.81 -6.46 -4.60
CA ILE A 40 -17.44 -6.95 -4.78
C ILE A 40 -16.52 -5.89 -5.40
N ALA A 41 -17.04 -5.14 -6.36
CA ALA A 41 -16.30 -4.29 -7.29
C ALA A 41 -16.81 -2.83 -7.34
N GLY A 42 -17.72 -2.44 -6.45
CA GLY A 42 -18.13 -1.05 -6.26
C GLY A 42 -18.71 -0.42 -7.53
N GLY A 43 -18.19 0.76 -7.90
CA GLY A 43 -18.70 1.57 -8.99
C GLY A 43 -18.61 0.99 -10.38
N SER A 44 -17.78 -0.03 -10.62
CA SER A 44 -17.72 -0.66 -11.94
C SER A 44 -19.03 -1.35 -12.33
N ALA A 45 -19.90 -1.67 -11.36
CA ALA A 45 -21.25 -2.16 -11.59
C ALA A 45 -22.09 -1.19 -12.44
N ILE A 46 -21.88 0.12 -12.30
CA ILE A 46 -22.55 1.16 -13.10
C ILE A 46 -22.18 1.00 -14.57
N PHE A 47 -20.91 0.79 -14.87
CA PHE A 47 -20.41 0.63 -16.24
C PHE A 47 -20.85 -0.68 -16.85
N PHE A 48 -20.78 -1.76 -16.08
CA PHE A 48 -21.34 -3.04 -16.50
C PHE A 48 -22.82 -2.89 -16.89
N ALA A 49 -23.63 -2.25 -16.03
CA ALA A 49 -25.06 -2.02 -16.26
C ALA A 49 -25.31 -1.14 -17.48
N LEU A 50 -24.58 -0.03 -17.64
CA LEU A 50 -24.71 0.87 -18.80
C LEU A 50 -24.32 0.19 -20.11
N GLY A 51 -23.25 -0.62 -20.12
CA GLY A 51 -22.84 -1.39 -21.31
C GLY A 51 -23.86 -2.47 -21.68
N CYS A 52 -24.40 -3.20 -20.70
CA CYS A 52 -25.48 -4.15 -20.96
C CYS A 52 -26.75 -3.43 -21.45
N LEU A 53 -27.09 -2.28 -20.86
CA LEU A 53 -28.25 -1.50 -21.24
C LEU A 53 -28.19 -1.05 -22.69
N THR A 54 -27.03 -0.51 -23.11
CA THR A 54 -26.83 -0.06 -24.49
C THR A 54 -26.97 -1.22 -25.48
N VAL A 55 -26.37 -2.39 -25.20
CA VAL A 55 -26.53 -3.58 -26.05
C VAL A 55 -27.99 -4.06 -26.13
N GLU A 56 -28.73 -4.08 -25.01
CA GLU A 56 -30.15 -4.43 -25.01
C GLU A 56 -30.99 -3.40 -25.78
N TRP A 57 -30.65 -2.11 -25.67
CA TRP A 57 -31.37 -1.03 -26.34
C TRP A 57 -31.28 -1.15 -27.87
N PHE A 58 -30.10 -1.49 -28.40
CA PHE A 58 -29.90 -1.73 -29.83
C PHE A 58 -30.58 -3.01 -30.33
N LYS A 59 -30.73 -4.04 -29.47
CA LYS A 59 -31.39 -5.30 -29.84
C LYS A 59 -32.92 -5.25 -29.70
N ALA A 60 -33.45 -4.35 -28.88
CA ALA A 60 -34.88 -4.27 -28.60
C ALA A 60 -35.66 -3.64 -29.76
N GLN A 61 -36.68 -4.36 -30.23
CA GLN A 61 -37.58 -3.95 -31.33
C GLN A 61 -38.71 -3.01 -30.87
N SER A 62 -39.09 -3.04 -29.59
CA SER A 62 -40.23 -2.27 -29.05
C SER A 62 -39.80 -1.17 -28.09
N ALA A 63 -40.37 0.03 -28.24
CA ALA A 63 -40.12 1.18 -27.37
C ALA A 63 -40.51 0.92 -25.90
N ARG A 64 -41.65 0.25 -25.67
CA ARG A 64 -42.08 -0.15 -24.31
C ARG A 64 -41.08 -1.10 -23.65
N GLY A 65 -40.55 -2.05 -24.42
CA GLY A 65 -39.53 -2.99 -23.93
C GLY A 65 -38.25 -2.28 -23.50
N ARG A 66 -37.81 -1.26 -24.25
CA ARG A 66 -36.63 -0.44 -23.91
C ARG A 66 -36.82 0.30 -22.60
N ILE A 67 -37.95 0.99 -22.44
CA ILE A 67 -38.26 1.75 -21.22
C ILE A 67 -38.29 0.82 -20.00
N LEU A 68 -38.93 -0.35 -20.11
CA LEU A 68 -39.03 -1.30 -19.01
C LEU A 68 -37.65 -1.86 -18.60
N THR A 69 -36.79 -2.21 -19.57
CA THR A 69 -35.44 -2.70 -19.27
C THR A 69 -34.56 -1.63 -18.63
N SER A 70 -34.67 -0.39 -19.12
CA SER A 70 -33.95 0.75 -18.55
C SER A 70 -34.40 1.03 -17.13
N GLY A 71 -35.71 1.07 -16.90
CA GLY A 71 -36.30 1.25 -15.58
C GLY A 71 -35.83 0.17 -14.60
N LEU A 72 -35.80 -1.10 -15.03
CA LEU A 72 -35.37 -2.21 -14.19
C LEU A 72 -33.88 -2.13 -13.80
N PHE A 73 -32.98 -1.81 -14.75
CA PHE A 73 -31.55 -1.71 -14.45
C PHE A 73 -31.24 -0.49 -13.56
N VAL A 74 -31.88 0.65 -13.83
CA VAL A 74 -31.77 1.86 -13.01
C VAL A 74 -32.32 1.61 -11.60
N LEU A 75 -33.46 0.93 -11.49
CA LEU A 75 -34.04 0.54 -10.20
C LEU A 75 -33.10 -0.35 -9.41
N MET A 76 -32.52 -1.37 -10.06
CA MET A 76 -31.61 -2.31 -9.39
C MET A 76 -30.32 -1.61 -8.91
N MET A 77 -29.75 -0.73 -9.75
CA MET A 77 -28.59 0.07 -9.35
C MET A 77 -28.93 1.05 -8.22
N GLY A 78 -30.09 1.72 -8.31
CA GLY A 78 -30.60 2.63 -7.28
C GLY A 78 -30.81 1.91 -5.95
N LEU A 79 -31.34 0.68 -5.97
CA LEU A 79 -31.51 -0.16 -4.78
C LEU A 79 -30.16 -0.53 -4.16
N CYS A 80 -29.14 -0.84 -4.96
CA CYS A 80 -27.79 -1.11 -4.46
C CYS A 80 -27.18 0.11 -3.77
N LEU A 81 -27.27 1.30 -4.39
CA LEU A 81 -26.75 2.54 -3.78
C LEU A 81 -27.55 2.96 -2.54
N PHE A 82 -28.87 2.76 -2.55
CA PHE A 82 -29.73 3.03 -1.40
C PHE A 82 -29.40 2.10 -0.22
N THR A 83 -29.34 0.79 -0.46
CA THR A 83 -28.98 -0.19 0.57
C THR A 83 -27.58 0.07 1.12
N ALA A 84 -26.61 0.41 0.27
CA ALA A 84 -25.27 0.81 0.71
C ALA A 84 -25.31 2.06 1.61
N LYS A 85 -26.13 3.07 1.26
CA LYS A 85 -26.26 4.29 2.07
C LYS A 85 -26.96 4.04 3.41
N VAL A 86 -27.92 3.11 3.45
CA VAL A 86 -28.60 2.71 4.69
C VAL A 86 -27.65 1.93 5.61
N ILE A 87 -26.87 0.99 5.06
CA ILE A 87 -25.93 0.16 5.84
C ILE A 87 -24.70 0.98 6.28
N GLN A 88 -24.26 1.93 5.46
CA GLN A 88 -23.06 2.73 5.71
C GLN A 88 -23.35 4.25 5.64
N PRO A 89 -24.15 4.77 6.58
CA PRO A 89 -24.56 6.19 6.57
C PRO A 89 -23.38 7.15 6.72
N GLN A 90 -22.29 6.71 7.35
CA GLN A 90 -21.06 7.47 7.58
C GLN A 90 -20.31 7.86 6.31
N TYR A 91 -20.52 7.14 5.19
CA TYR A 91 -19.81 7.45 3.95
C TYR A 91 -20.53 8.50 3.10
N PRO A 92 -19.79 9.46 2.52
CA PRO A 92 -20.33 10.35 1.50
C PRO A 92 -20.85 9.56 0.30
N PHE A 93 -21.92 10.04 -0.34
CA PHE A 93 -22.53 9.36 -1.48
C PHE A 93 -21.52 9.11 -2.62
N ALA A 94 -20.65 10.08 -2.90
CA ALA A 94 -19.57 9.91 -3.88
C ALA A 94 -18.72 8.67 -3.58
N ARG A 95 -18.36 8.42 -2.32
CA ARG A 95 -17.55 7.25 -1.92
C ARG A 95 -18.25 5.93 -2.21
N LEU A 96 -19.56 5.88 -2.03
CA LEU A 96 -20.39 4.71 -2.34
C LEU A 96 -20.53 4.45 -3.85
N VAL A 97 -20.42 5.51 -4.66
CA VAL A 97 -20.45 5.41 -6.13
C VAL A 97 -19.14 4.86 -6.67
N TYR A 98 -17.97 5.28 -6.16
CA TYR A 98 -16.70 4.71 -6.63
C TYR A 98 -16.44 3.32 -6.05
N GLY A 99 -16.75 3.11 -4.77
CA GLY A 99 -16.34 1.97 -3.97
C GLY A 99 -15.65 2.45 -2.70
N THR A 100 -16.02 1.88 -1.55
CA THR A 100 -15.63 2.41 -0.24
C THR A 100 -14.13 2.45 -0.03
N ASP A 101 -13.38 1.47 -0.53
CA ASP A 101 -11.98 1.26 -0.15
C ASP A 101 -11.03 1.16 -1.35
N PHE A 102 -11.43 1.72 -2.49
CA PHE A 102 -10.57 1.74 -3.68
C PHE A 102 -9.41 2.72 -3.57
N PHE A 103 -9.62 3.80 -2.83
CA PHE A 103 -8.62 4.86 -2.68
C PHE A 103 -8.25 5.01 -1.22
N ARG A 104 -6.93 5.07 -0.99
CA ARG A 104 -6.36 5.30 0.34
C ARG A 104 -6.72 6.68 0.88
N PHE A 105 -6.96 7.67 0.01
CA PHE A 105 -7.35 9.02 0.38
C PHE A 105 -8.86 9.22 0.20
N PRO A 106 -9.65 9.34 1.28
CA PRO A 106 -11.12 9.40 1.20
C PRO A 106 -11.69 10.64 0.51
N LYS A 107 -10.87 11.66 0.28
CA LYS A 107 -11.26 12.93 -0.38
C LYS A 107 -10.76 13.05 -1.81
N SER A 108 -9.88 12.16 -2.26
CA SER A 108 -9.30 12.21 -3.60
C SER A 108 -9.91 11.11 -4.45
N TYR A 109 -10.79 11.50 -5.36
CA TYR A 109 -11.40 10.61 -6.36
C TYR A 109 -10.81 10.96 -7.73
N PRO A 110 -9.75 10.26 -8.19
CA PRO A 110 -9.09 10.63 -9.44
C PRO A 110 -10.07 10.50 -10.61
N SER A 111 -10.21 11.55 -11.41
CA SER A 111 -11.04 11.53 -12.62
C SER A 111 -10.61 10.45 -13.62
N GLY A 112 -9.32 10.07 -13.60
CA GLY A 112 -8.77 8.99 -14.39
C GLY A 112 -9.47 7.64 -14.20
N VAL A 113 -10.15 7.42 -13.07
CA VAL A 113 -10.91 6.18 -12.82
C VAL A 113 -12.13 6.09 -13.73
N TRP A 114 -12.86 7.20 -13.92
CA TRP A 114 -13.94 7.26 -14.90
C TRP A 114 -13.42 7.01 -16.31
N VAL A 115 -12.26 7.59 -16.64
CA VAL A 115 -11.62 7.37 -17.93
C VAL A 115 -11.31 5.88 -18.14
N MET A 116 -10.67 5.22 -17.16
CA MET A 116 -10.39 3.78 -17.24
C MET A 116 -11.66 2.93 -17.40
N TRP A 117 -12.70 3.22 -16.63
CA TRP A 117 -13.97 2.51 -16.72
C TRP A 117 -14.69 2.74 -18.06
N LEU A 118 -14.68 3.97 -18.60
CA LEU A 118 -15.18 4.28 -19.94
C LEU A 118 -14.38 3.56 -21.02
N PHE A 119 -13.06 3.49 -20.90
CA PHE A 119 -12.21 2.72 -21.80
C PHE A 119 -12.59 1.24 -21.81
N CYS A 120 -12.95 0.66 -20.67
CA CYS A 120 -13.41 -0.71 -20.60
C CYS A 120 -14.72 -0.94 -21.38
N LEU A 121 -15.61 0.06 -21.50
CA LEU A 121 -16.82 -0.03 -22.33
C LEU A 121 -16.52 -0.21 -23.83
N ILE A 122 -15.33 0.15 -24.30
CA ILE A 122 -14.94 -0.02 -25.71
C ILE A 122 -14.97 -1.50 -26.10
N ILE A 123 -14.62 -2.42 -25.18
CA ILE A 123 -14.54 -3.86 -25.47
C ILE A 123 -15.90 -4.44 -25.91
N PRO A 124 -17.00 -4.35 -25.13
CA PRO A 124 -18.30 -4.89 -25.53
C PRO A 124 -18.98 -4.05 -26.61
N LEU A 125 -18.74 -2.73 -26.62
CA LEU A 125 -19.38 -1.80 -27.55
C LEU A 125 -18.68 -1.74 -28.90
N SER A 126 -17.45 -2.26 -29.00
CA SER A 126 -16.69 -2.35 -30.24
C SER A 126 -17.53 -2.95 -31.36
N ARG A 127 -18.29 -4.02 -31.07
CA ARG A 127 -19.15 -4.68 -32.08
C ARG A 127 -20.30 -3.81 -32.58
N LEU A 128 -20.74 -2.82 -31.80
CA LEU A 128 -21.80 -1.89 -32.20
C LEU A 128 -21.22 -0.77 -33.08
N VAL A 129 -20.06 -0.24 -32.70
CA VAL A 129 -19.41 0.94 -33.30
C VAL A 129 -18.55 0.59 -34.53
N LEU A 130 -18.02 -0.63 -34.63
CA LEU A 130 -17.17 -1.05 -35.75
C LEU A 130 -17.91 -0.91 -37.10
N PRO A 131 -17.24 -0.41 -38.15
CA PRO A 131 -17.78 -0.36 -39.51
C PRO A 131 -18.27 -1.74 -39.98
N SER A 132 -19.30 -1.78 -40.84
CA SER A 132 -19.87 -3.02 -41.38
C SER A 132 -18.83 -3.94 -42.04
N VAL A 133 -17.74 -3.37 -42.54
CA VAL A 133 -16.57 -4.06 -43.11
C VAL A 133 -15.87 -4.99 -42.09
N PHE A 134 -15.79 -4.59 -40.83
CA PHE A 134 -15.15 -5.36 -39.75
C PHE A 134 -16.12 -6.32 -39.04
N LYS A 135 -17.43 -6.25 -39.35
CA LYS A 135 -18.44 -7.20 -38.84
C LYS A 135 -18.42 -8.54 -39.58
N LYS A 136 -17.86 -8.58 -40.80
CA LYS A 136 -17.71 -9.80 -41.63
C LYS A 136 -16.78 -10.81 -40.96
N ALA A 137 -17.14 -12.11 -41.02
CA ALA A 137 -16.41 -13.19 -40.35
C ALA A 137 -14.90 -13.21 -40.64
N GLN A 138 -14.50 -12.91 -41.88
CA GLN A 138 -13.09 -12.83 -42.29
C GLN A 138 -12.28 -11.72 -41.58
N ASN A 139 -12.92 -10.61 -41.23
CA ASN A 139 -12.23 -9.45 -40.62
C ASN A 139 -12.38 -9.40 -39.10
N GLN A 140 -13.12 -10.33 -38.49
CA GLN A 140 -13.34 -10.34 -37.04
C GLN A 140 -12.06 -10.61 -36.25
N THR A 141 -11.18 -11.47 -36.74
CA THR A 141 -9.90 -11.75 -36.08
C THR A 141 -9.01 -10.50 -36.08
N LEU A 142 -8.93 -9.80 -37.21
CA LEU A 142 -8.18 -8.55 -37.35
C LEU A 142 -8.75 -7.44 -36.45
N ALA A 143 -10.08 -7.29 -36.40
CA ALA A 143 -10.73 -6.32 -35.52
C ALA A 143 -10.45 -6.59 -34.04
N ARG A 144 -10.43 -7.87 -33.61
CA ARG A 144 -10.04 -8.25 -32.25
C ARG A 144 -8.59 -7.89 -31.96
N MET A 145 -7.67 -8.21 -32.87
CA MET A 145 -6.26 -7.85 -32.72
C MET A 145 -6.06 -6.34 -32.59
N ILE A 146 -6.64 -5.54 -33.49
CA ILE A 146 -6.54 -4.07 -33.44
C ILE A 146 -7.09 -3.52 -32.12
N THR A 147 -8.26 -4.00 -31.68
CA THR A 147 -8.87 -3.56 -30.42
C THR A 147 -8.00 -3.92 -29.22
N SER A 148 -7.44 -5.14 -29.19
CA SER A 148 -6.51 -5.58 -28.15
C SER A 148 -5.23 -4.75 -28.13
N ILE A 149 -4.63 -4.47 -29.29
CA ILE A 149 -3.44 -3.63 -29.42
C ILE A 149 -3.74 -2.21 -28.92
N ALA A 150 -4.86 -1.61 -29.31
CA ALA A 150 -5.25 -0.28 -28.85
C ALA A 150 -5.39 -0.21 -27.32
N ILE A 151 -5.98 -1.25 -26.71
CA ILE A 151 -6.11 -1.36 -25.24
C ILE A 151 -4.73 -1.49 -24.58
N VAL A 152 -3.85 -2.35 -25.10
CA VAL A 152 -2.52 -2.55 -24.55
C VAL A 152 -1.67 -1.28 -24.67
N CYS A 153 -1.64 -0.65 -25.84
CA CYS A 153 -0.89 0.60 -26.06
C CYS A 153 -1.42 1.73 -25.17
N THR A 154 -2.73 1.91 -25.11
CA THR A 154 -3.33 2.96 -24.25
C THR A 154 -3.10 2.66 -22.77
N GLY A 155 -3.24 1.41 -22.36
CA GLY A 155 -2.96 0.98 -20.99
C GLY A 155 -1.50 1.21 -20.61
N ALA A 156 -0.55 0.82 -21.48
CA ALA A 156 0.88 1.06 -21.28
C ALA A 156 1.20 2.56 -21.18
N TYR A 157 0.65 3.38 -22.08
CA TYR A 157 0.78 4.83 -22.04
C TYR A 157 0.26 5.42 -20.72
N MET A 158 -0.94 5.03 -20.30
CA MET A 158 -1.51 5.47 -19.02
C MET A 158 -0.66 5.05 -17.82
N ILE A 159 -0.10 3.84 -17.81
CA ILE A 159 0.82 3.38 -16.76
C ILE A 159 2.07 4.27 -16.74
N THR A 160 2.70 4.53 -17.90
CA THR A 160 3.92 5.34 -17.96
C THR A 160 3.72 6.78 -17.46
N ILE A 161 2.55 7.39 -17.72
CA ILE A 161 2.24 8.75 -17.25
C ILE A 161 1.95 8.79 -15.76
N ASN A 162 1.32 7.74 -15.21
CA ASN A 162 0.88 7.73 -13.81
C ASN A 162 1.92 7.09 -12.86
N THR A 163 3.02 6.55 -13.38
CA THR A 163 4.06 5.92 -12.56
C THR A 163 5.04 6.97 -12.03
N ASP A 164 5.09 7.10 -10.72
CA ASP A 164 6.05 7.94 -10.02
C ASP A 164 7.24 7.09 -9.58
N LYS A 165 8.32 7.12 -10.37
CA LYS A 165 9.54 6.34 -10.12
C LYS A 165 10.19 6.67 -8.78
N ALA A 166 10.11 7.93 -8.33
CA ALA A 166 10.70 8.33 -7.06
C ALA A 166 9.97 7.69 -5.87
N LYS A 167 8.64 7.62 -5.93
CA LYS A 167 7.85 6.90 -4.92
C LYS A 167 8.06 5.41 -4.97
N GLU A 168 8.13 4.83 -6.17
CA GLU A 168 8.43 3.41 -6.35
C GLU A 168 9.78 3.04 -5.72
N ASP A 169 10.79 3.90 -5.91
CA ASP A 169 12.11 3.71 -5.30
C ASP A 169 12.06 3.71 -3.77
N ILE A 170 11.43 4.71 -3.16
CA ILE A 170 11.25 4.79 -1.70
C ILE A 170 10.53 3.53 -1.18
N MET A 171 9.47 3.10 -1.86
CA MET A 171 8.71 1.90 -1.48
C MET A 171 9.53 0.62 -1.62
N ALA A 172 10.42 0.53 -2.61
CA ALA A 172 11.30 -0.62 -2.79
C ALA A 172 12.32 -0.73 -1.65
N TYR A 173 12.98 0.38 -1.31
CA TYR A 173 13.93 0.43 -0.19
C TYR A 173 13.25 0.15 1.16
N ASP A 174 12.11 0.77 1.43
CA ASP A 174 11.31 0.50 2.64
C ASP A 174 10.88 -0.98 2.72
N HIS A 175 10.53 -1.59 1.58
CA HIS A 175 10.23 -3.02 1.52
C HIS A 175 11.43 -3.89 1.90
N TYR A 176 12.62 -3.61 1.35
CA TYR A 176 13.82 -4.38 1.67
C TYR A 176 14.20 -4.25 3.14
N VAL A 177 14.18 -3.04 3.70
CA VAL A 177 14.43 -2.81 5.14
C VAL A 177 13.41 -3.57 6.00
N ARG A 178 12.11 -3.44 5.67
CA ARG A 178 11.04 -4.14 6.39
C ARG A 178 11.22 -5.65 6.40
N MET A 179 11.69 -6.21 5.28
CA MET A 179 11.93 -7.65 5.13
C MET A 179 13.34 -8.06 5.59
N GLN A 180 14.13 -7.13 6.13
CA GLN A 180 15.53 -7.31 6.54
C GLN A 180 16.43 -7.86 5.41
N GLN A 181 16.14 -7.48 4.16
CA GLN A 181 16.88 -7.86 2.96
C GLN A 181 17.95 -6.81 2.64
N TRP A 182 18.89 -6.60 3.57
CA TRP A 182 19.91 -5.55 3.51
C TRP A 182 20.73 -5.59 2.22
N ASP A 183 21.17 -6.79 1.82
CA ASP A 183 21.95 -7.00 0.60
C ASP A 183 21.22 -6.52 -0.67
N LYS A 184 19.89 -6.65 -0.72
CA LYS A 184 19.09 -6.20 -1.87
C LYS A 184 18.97 -4.68 -1.92
N ALA A 185 18.91 -4.02 -0.77
CA ALA A 185 18.95 -2.56 -0.71
C ALA A 185 20.30 -2.04 -1.22
N ILE A 186 21.41 -2.65 -0.78
CA ILE A 186 22.76 -2.29 -1.22
C ILE A 186 22.95 -2.57 -2.72
N ALA A 187 22.60 -3.78 -3.19
CA ALA A 187 22.72 -4.14 -4.60
C ALA A 187 21.84 -3.29 -5.53
N ARG A 188 20.74 -2.71 -5.02
CA ARG A 188 19.94 -1.72 -5.75
C ARG A 188 20.69 -0.40 -5.86
N ALA A 189 21.27 0.08 -4.76
CA ALA A 189 22.06 1.32 -4.73
C ALA A 189 23.28 1.26 -5.64
N ASP A 190 23.92 0.09 -5.76
CA ASP A 190 25.06 -0.11 -6.67
C ASP A 190 24.68 0.04 -8.15
N ARG A 191 23.43 -0.23 -8.50
CA ARG A 191 22.91 -0.07 -9.87
C ARG A 191 22.43 1.36 -10.12
N GLU A 192 21.71 1.91 -9.15
CA GLU A 192 21.15 3.25 -9.22
C GLU A 192 21.13 3.85 -7.81
N THR A 193 22.08 4.75 -7.55
CA THR A 193 22.24 5.41 -6.26
C THR A 193 20.97 6.20 -5.91
N PRO A 194 20.37 5.98 -4.73
CA PRO A 194 19.17 6.70 -4.34
C PRO A 194 19.48 8.17 -4.05
N SER A 195 18.51 9.04 -4.35
CA SER A 195 18.63 10.48 -4.10
C SER A 195 17.65 11.00 -3.05
N SER A 196 16.54 10.30 -2.81
CA SER A 196 15.55 10.67 -1.80
C SER A 196 16.08 10.45 -0.38
N PRO A 197 15.82 11.36 0.58
CA PRO A 197 16.23 11.17 1.97
C PRO A 197 15.79 9.83 2.56
N LEU A 198 14.55 9.40 2.27
CA LEU A 198 14.03 8.13 2.79
C LEU A 198 14.73 6.91 2.19
N SER A 199 14.99 6.92 0.88
CA SER A 199 15.71 5.83 0.22
C SER A 199 17.15 5.74 0.72
N VAL A 200 17.82 6.89 0.90
CA VAL A 200 19.19 6.97 1.43
C VAL A 200 19.23 6.50 2.89
N ALA A 201 18.24 6.86 3.72
CA ALA A 201 18.16 6.40 5.11
C ALA A 201 17.97 4.88 5.22
N CYS A 202 17.16 4.29 4.35
CA CYS A 202 17.06 2.84 4.22
C CYS A 202 18.38 2.19 3.78
N LEU A 203 19.10 2.80 2.84
CA LEU A 203 20.42 2.32 2.40
C LEU A 203 21.43 2.38 3.55
N ASN A 204 21.53 3.50 4.27
CA ASN A 204 22.45 3.68 5.38
C ASN A 204 22.18 2.70 6.52
N LEU A 205 20.90 2.46 6.85
CA LEU A 205 20.51 1.39 7.76
C LEU A 205 20.99 0.02 7.26
N SER A 206 20.81 -0.27 5.98
CA SER A 206 21.22 -1.55 5.37
C SER A 206 22.75 -1.73 5.39
N LEU A 207 23.51 -0.68 5.08
CA LEU A 207 24.98 -0.66 5.16
C LEU A 207 25.45 -0.92 6.59
N CYS A 208 24.83 -0.27 7.57
CA CYS A 208 25.17 -0.47 8.98
C CYS A 208 24.84 -1.90 9.45
N LYS A 209 23.66 -2.41 9.10
CA LYS A 209 23.25 -3.79 9.42
C LYS A 209 24.14 -4.85 8.75
N SER A 210 24.85 -4.48 7.68
CA SER A 210 25.81 -5.34 6.97
C SER A 210 27.27 -5.12 7.39
N GLY A 211 27.54 -4.22 8.35
CA GLY A 211 28.90 -3.89 8.79
C GLY A 211 29.73 -3.11 7.77
N MET A 212 29.07 -2.46 6.81
CA MET A 212 29.69 -1.82 5.64
C MET A 212 29.61 -0.28 5.67
N MET A 213 29.04 0.31 6.72
CA MET A 213 28.72 1.74 6.78
C MET A 213 29.98 2.62 6.71
N SER A 214 30.92 2.46 7.64
CA SER A 214 32.17 3.23 7.65
C SER A 214 32.93 3.21 6.31
N ASP A 215 33.00 2.06 5.63
CA ASP A 215 33.79 1.92 4.40
C ASP A 215 33.05 2.39 3.13
N ASN A 216 31.72 2.34 3.13
CA ASN A 216 30.94 2.47 1.89
C ASN A 216 29.90 3.57 1.90
N MET A 217 29.50 4.12 3.05
CA MET A 217 28.44 5.13 3.13
C MET A 217 28.69 6.29 2.16
N PHE A 218 29.89 6.88 2.19
CA PHE A 218 30.24 8.02 1.34
C PHE A 218 30.52 7.68 -0.14
N ARG A 219 30.41 6.40 -0.55
CA ARG A 219 30.38 6.04 -1.99
C ARG A 219 29.05 6.41 -2.62
N TYR A 220 28.00 6.49 -1.81
CA TYR A 220 26.65 6.85 -2.24
C TYR A 220 26.31 8.30 -1.88
N TYR A 221 25.34 8.86 -2.60
CA TYR A 221 24.81 10.18 -2.30
C TYR A 221 24.05 10.17 -0.96
N GLN A 222 24.42 11.08 -0.04
CA GLN A 222 23.99 11.01 1.35
C GLN A 222 22.79 11.89 1.72
N ASN A 223 22.41 12.88 0.90
CA ASN A 223 21.31 13.80 1.23
C ASN A 223 21.40 14.41 2.66
N GLY A 224 22.61 14.74 3.10
CA GLY A 224 22.89 15.31 4.43
C GLY A 224 22.36 14.47 5.60
N LEU A 225 22.03 15.13 6.71
CA LEU A 225 21.50 14.46 7.91
C LEU A 225 20.15 13.76 7.67
N GLN A 226 19.37 14.23 6.70
CA GLN A 226 18.06 13.67 6.37
C GLN A 226 18.17 12.28 5.74
N GLY A 227 19.29 11.98 5.06
CA GLY A 227 19.59 10.64 4.57
C GLY A 227 20.19 9.72 5.63
N LEU A 228 20.57 10.21 6.82
CA LEU A 228 21.01 9.35 7.93
C LEU A 228 19.85 9.02 8.88
N ILE A 229 19.21 10.06 9.43
CA ILE A 229 18.01 9.96 10.27
C ILE A 229 17.04 11.05 9.81
N PRO A 230 16.04 10.71 8.96
CA PRO A 230 15.08 11.68 8.46
C PRO A 230 14.39 12.42 9.61
N GLY A 231 14.26 13.73 9.48
CA GLY A 231 13.54 14.57 10.42
C GLY A 231 12.04 14.33 10.39
N PHE A 232 11.37 14.66 11.48
CA PHE A 232 9.91 14.56 11.53
C PHE A 232 9.24 15.41 10.43
N ALA A 233 8.40 14.77 9.61
CA ALA A 233 7.48 15.44 8.71
C ALA A 233 6.06 14.91 8.93
N ARG A 234 5.07 15.78 8.69
CA ARG A 234 3.64 15.42 8.79
C ARG A 234 3.21 14.62 7.55
N ASP A 235 3.64 13.37 7.47
CA ASP A 235 3.20 12.42 6.45
C ASP A 235 2.99 11.01 7.05
N PHE A 236 2.48 10.07 6.23
CA PHE A 236 2.13 8.71 6.66
C PHE A 236 3.15 7.64 6.23
N THR A 237 4.24 8.04 5.58
CA THR A 237 5.29 7.15 5.02
C THR A 237 6.58 7.23 5.80
N LEU A 238 7.07 8.45 6.05
CA LEU A 238 8.28 8.76 6.78
C LEU A 238 8.27 8.15 8.18
N PRO A 239 7.18 8.23 8.97
CA PRO A 239 7.21 7.68 10.32
C PRO A 239 7.58 6.20 10.39
N MET A 240 7.13 5.38 9.43
CA MET A 240 7.53 3.98 9.40
C MET A 240 9.02 3.81 9.10
N VAL A 241 9.56 4.53 8.10
CA VAL A 241 10.96 4.43 7.70
C VAL A 241 11.88 4.89 8.82
N THR A 242 11.66 6.09 9.35
CA THR A 242 12.45 6.64 10.46
C THR A 242 12.31 5.78 11.71
N GLY A 243 11.11 5.27 11.98
CA GLY A 243 10.85 4.33 13.08
C GLY A 243 11.66 3.03 12.99
N GLU A 244 11.94 2.50 11.80
CA GLU A 244 12.82 1.33 11.65
C GLU A 244 14.25 1.63 12.09
N ILE A 245 14.76 2.83 11.79
CA ILE A 245 16.12 3.25 12.17
C ILE A 245 16.22 3.34 13.69
N TYR A 246 15.28 4.04 14.33
CA TYR A 246 15.22 4.13 15.79
C TYR A 246 15.04 2.76 16.46
N TYR A 247 14.24 1.87 15.85
CA TYR A 247 14.05 0.52 16.36
C TYR A 247 15.38 -0.25 16.38
N HIS A 248 16.12 -0.24 15.27
CA HIS A 248 17.40 -0.95 15.18
C HIS A 248 18.53 -0.31 16.00
N LEU A 249 18.47 1.01 16.24
CA LEU A 249 19.36 1.72 17.15
C LEU A 249 19.10 1.41 18.63
N GLY A 250 17.96 0.80 19.00
CA GLY A 250 17.62 0.57 20.40
C GLY A 250 16.81 1.70 21.05
N PHE A 251 16.40 2.72 20.29
CA PHE A 251 15.41 3.71 20.74
C PHE A 251 13.98 3.16 20.63
N ILE A 252 13.70 2.10 21.38
CA ILE A 252 12.45 1.31 21.29
C ILE A 252 11.21 2.17 21.56
N ASN A 253 11.29 3.10 22.52
CA ASN A 253 10.19 4.01 22.84
C ASN A 253 9.92 5.01 21.69
N THR A 254 10.97 5.55 21.08
CA THR A 254 10.87 6.44 19.92
C THR A 254 10.29 5.69 18.72
N ALA A 255 10.78 4.48 18.44
CA ALA A 255 10.21 3.63 17.39
C ALA A 255 8.72 3.31 17.63
N GLN A 256 8.32 3.08 18.88
CA GLN A 256 6.92 2.89 19.26
C GLN A 256 6.08 4.14 18.96
N ARG A 257 6.58 5.34 19.29
CA ARG A 257 5.92 6.61 18.96
C ARG A 257 5.70 6.74 17.45
N PHE A 258 6.74 6.53 16.66
CA PHE A 258 6.67 6.59 15.21
C PHE A 258 5.70 5.56 14.61
N ALA A 259 5.65 4.34 15.15
CA ALA A 259 4.67 3.33 14.71
C ALA A 259 3.23 3.75 15.04
N PHE A 260 3.00 4.38 16.19
CA PHE A 260 1.69 4.91 16.58
C PHE A 260 1.27 6.07 15.67
N GLU A 261 2.15 7.04 15.43
CA GLU A 261 1.92 8.16 14.52
C GLU A 261 1.66 7.70 13.08
N ALA A 262 2.44 6.73 12.58
CA ALA A 262 2.23 6.11 11.29
C ALA A 262 0.83 5.49 11.17
N MET A 263 0.33 4.89 12.25
CA MET A 263 -0.98 4.24 12.29
C MET A 263 -2.11 5.28 12.30
N GLU A 264 -1.99 6.34 13.09
CA GLU A 264 -3.02 7.37 13.21
C GLU A 264 -3.03 8.39 12.05
N SER A 265 -1.91 8.55 11.34
CA SER A 265 -1.80 9.43 10.16
C SER A 265 -2.34 8.80 8.87
N LEU A 266 -2.78 7.54 8.90
CA LEU A 266 -3.31 6.87 7.71
C LEU A 266 -4.57 7.56 7.19
N PRO A 267 -4.60 8.03 5.92
CA PRO A 267 -5.73 8.80 5.42
C PRO A 267 -7.06 8.03 5.38
N ASN A 268 -6.99 6.69 5.27
CA ASN A 268 -8.18 5.81 5.27
C ASN A 268 -8.65 5.40 6.67
N TYR A 269 -8.01 5.88 7.74
CA TYR A 269 -8.31 5.55 9.14
C TYR A 269 -8.20 4.06 9.49
N TRP A 270 -7.55 3.28 8.63
CA TRP A 270 -7.31 1.87 8.87
C TRP A 270 -6.15 1.68 9.84
N LYS A 271 -6.09 0.51 10.47
CA LYS A 271 -4.93 0.13 11.29
C LYS A 271 -3.98 -0.71 10.43
N SER A 272 -2.79 -0.17 10.16
CA SER A 272 -1.76 -0.89 9.40
C SER A 272 -1.27 -2.10 10.19
N GLY A 273 -1.37 -3.30 9.61
CA GLY A 273 -0.81 -4.51 10.24
C GLY A 273 0.70 -4.41 10.51
N ARG A 274 1.46 -3.65 9.69
CA ARG A 274 2.89 -3.40 9.92
C ARG A 274 3.11 -2.55 11.17
N ALA A 275 2.32 -1.49 11.33
CA ALA A 275 2.41 -0.62 12.51
C ALA A 275 2.02 -1.40 13.77
N VAL A 276 0.92 -2.16 13.72
CA VAL A 276 0.47 -3.00 14.85
C VAL A 276 1.51 -4.08 15.19
N LYS A 277 2.17 -4.69 14.19
CA LYS A 277 3.31 -5.59 14.39
C LYS A 277 4.43 -4.90 15.17
N ARG A 278 4.86 -3.72 14.71
CA ARG A 278 5.94 -2.96 15.37
C ARG A 278 5.56 -2.56 16.80
N LEU A 279 4.31 -2.14 17.03
CA LEU A 279 3.80 -1.85 18.38
C LEU A 279 3.80 -3.09 19.29
N ALA A 280 3.49 -4.28 18.76
CA ALA A 280 3.60 -5.52 19.52
C ALA A 280 5.06 -5.82 19.89
N GLU A 281 5.99 -5.67 18.95
CA GLU A 281 7.43 -5.90 19.17
C GLU A 281 8.03 -4.94 20.20
N THR A 282 7.75 -3.64 20.08
CA THR A 282 8.30 -2.65 21.02
C THR A 282 7.77 -2.88 22.44
N ASN A 283 6.49 -3.23 22.59
CA ASN A 283 5.91 -3.56 23.90
C ASN A 283 6.46 -4.87 24.47
N LEU A 284 6.74 -5.87 23.62
CA LEU A 284 7.39 -7.13 24.03
C LEU A 284 8.81 -6.83 24.56
N ILE A 285 9.62 -6.11 23.80
CA ILE A 285 10.99 -5.71 24.18
C ILE A 285 10.98 -4.88 25.46
N ASN A 286 9.94 -4.06 25.64
CA ASN A 286 9.79 -3.22 26.83
C ASN A 286 9.26 -3.93 28.08
N GLY A 287 8.90 -5.22 28.00
CA GLY A 287 8.29 -5.96 29.11
C GLY A 287 6.82 -5.62 29.35
N GLN A 288 6.19 -4.87 28.45
CA GLN A 288 4.77 -4.50 28.51
C GLN A 288 3.89 -5.59 27.89
N TYR A 289 4.02 -6.82 28.40
CA TYR A 289 3.36 -8.02 27.87
C TYR A 289 1.84 -7.90 27.75
N PRO A 290 1.10 -7.30 28.70
CA PRO A 290 -0.35 -7.11 28.54
C PRO A 290 -0.73 -6.26 27.32
N VAL A 291 0.10 -5.28 26.96
CA VAL A 291 -0.12 -4.42 25.79
C VAL A 291 0.28 -5.15 24.51
N ALA A 292 1.44 -5.83 24.51
CA ALA A 292 1.88 -6.66 23.39
C ALA A 292 0.82 -7.73 23.03
N ARG A 293 0.24 -8.39 24.04
CA ARG A 293 -0.83 -9.39 23.89
C ARG A 293 -2.06 -8.82 23.17
N LYS A 294 -2.46 -7.58 23.47
CA LYS A 294 -3.59 -6.91 22.78
C LYS A 294 -3.31 -6.73 21.29
N TYR A 295 -2.13 -6.27 20.92
CA TYR A 295 -1.76 -6.11 19.51
C TYR A 295 -1.62 -7.45 18.78
N LEU A 296 -1.05 -8.47 19.44
CA LEU A 296 -0.96 -9.83 18.89
C LEU A 296 -2.34 -10.45 18.65
N ALA A 297 -3.31 -10.22 19.54
CA ALA A 297 -4.68 -10.68 19.35
C ALA A 297 -5.34 -10.06 18.10
N ILE A 298 -5.08 -8.77 17.82
CA ILE A 298 -5.55 -8.12 16.58
C ILE A 298 -4.90 -8.80 15.37
N LEU A 299 -3.58 -9.01 15.39
CA LEU A 299 -2.84 -9.60 14.27
C LEU A 299 -3.21 -11.07 13.99
N ASN A 300 -3.54 -11.83 15.03
CA ASN A 300 -3.97 -13.23 14.91
C ASN A 300 -5.28 -13.39 14.12
N ASN A 301 -6.10 -12.33 14.02
CA ASN A 301 -7.32 -12.30 13.22
C ASN A 301 -7.10 -11.79 11.78
N THR A 302 -5.86 -11.65 11.33
CA THR A 302 -5.52 -11.18 9.98
C THR A 302 -5.01 -12.30 9.07
N LEU A 303 -5.09 -12.12 7.76
CA LEU A 303 -4.61 -13.13 6.80
C LEU A 303 -3.08 -13.24 6.78
N PHE A 304 -2.37 -12.11 6.81
CA PHE A 304 -0.92 -12.07 6.55
C PHE A 304 -0.05 -12.01 7.81
N TYR A 305 -0.59 -11.61 8.96
CA TYR A 305 0.20 -11.50 10.21
C TYR A 305 -0.15 -12.57 11.24
N LYS A 306 -1.16 -13.42 10.98
CA LYS A 306 -1.55 -14.49 11.90
C LYS A 306 -0.41 -15.46 12.21
N ALA A 307 0.34 -15.89 11.20
CA ALA A 307 1.48 -16.79 11.40
C ALA A 307 2.55 -16.14 12.30
N TRP A 308 2.88 -14.88 12.05
CA TRP A 308 3.84 -14.14 12.87
C TRP A 308 3.31 -13.92 14.31
N ALA A 309 2.02 -13.59 14.47
CA ALA A 309 1.44 -13.43 15.80
C ALA A 309 1.51 -14.73 16.63
N ASN A 310 1.19 -15.87 16.00
CA ASN A 310 1.30 -17.18 16.65
C ASN A 310 2.74 -17.57 16.99
N TYR A 311 3.72 -17.12 16.20
CA TYR A 311 5.14 -17.29 16.52
C TYR A 311 5.55 -16.47 17.74
N VAL A 312 5.02 -15.25 17.92
CA VAL A 312 5.42 -14.35 19.02
C VAL A 312 4.68 -14.64 20.32
N ILE A 313 3.43 -15.12 20.28
CA ILE A 313 2.61 -15.37 21.49
C ILE A 313 3.35 -16.20 22.57
N PRO A 314 4.08 -17.29 22.24
CA PRO A 314 4.85 -18.06 23.23
C PRO A 314 5.96 -17.27 23.94
N PHE A 315 6.45 -16.18 23.36
CA PHE A 315 7.48 -15.33 23.98
C PHE A 315 6.89 -14.41 25.06
N LEU A 316 5.56 -14.23 25.12
CA LEU A 316 4.96 -13.37 26.13
C LEU A 316 5.24 -13.92 27.53
N GLU A 317 5.84 -13.09 28.38
CA GLU A 317 6.18 -13.42 29.79
C GLU A 317 7.30 -14.46 29.97
N ASP A 318 7.92 -14.96 28.87
CA ASP A 318 9.11 -15.81 28.93
C ASP A 318 10.38 -14.99 28.66
N GLU A 319 10.94 -14.43 29.74
CA GLU A 319 12.12 -13.57 29.71
C GLU A 319 13.34 -14.25 29.07
N ALA A 320 13.56 -15.53 29.38
CA ALA A 320 14.72 -16.27 28.88
C ALA A 320 14.61 -16.51 27.36
N LEU A 321 13.40 -16.81 26.88
CA LEU A 321 13.15 -17.00 25.46
C LEU A 321 13.30 -15.68 24.66
N ILE A 322 12.84 -14.55 25.24
CA ILE A 322 13.04 -13.22 24.61
C ILE A 322 14.53 -12.86 24.59
N ASP A 323 15.24 -13.05 25.70
CA ASP A 323 16.66 -12.70 25.81
C ASP A 323 17.55 -13.58 24.91
N GLY A 324 17.14 -14.82 24.67
CA GLY A 324 17.78 -15.71 23.70
C GLY A 324 17.47 -15.39 22.23
N HIS A 325 16.50 -14.52 21.94
CA HIS A 325 16.15 -14.17 20.56
C HIS A 325 17.22 -13.24 19.95
N PRO A 326 17.75 -13.54 18.74
CA PRO A 326 18.89 -12.81 18.17
C PRO A 326 18.62 -11.31 17.97
N GLU A 327 17.38 -10.95 17.61
CA GLU A 327 16.98 -9.55 17.45
C GLU A 327 16.50 -8.92 18.77
N TRP A 328 15.42 -9.44 19.36
CA TRP A 328 14.81 -8.85 20.56
C TRP A 328 15.71 -8.89 21.78
N GLY A 329 16.46 -9.97 22.02
CA GLY A 329 17.42 -10.05 23.11
C GLY A 329 18.54 -9.01 22.97
N ASN A 330 19.09 -8.86 21.75
CA ASN A 330 20.06 -7.82 21.44
C ASN A 330 19.49 -6.41 21.69
N LEU A 331 18.26 -6.15 21.22
CA LEU A 331 17.59 -4.87 21.44
C LEU A 331 17.28 -4.62 22.92
N ARG A 332 16.92 -5.64 23.71
CA ARG A 332 16.70 -5.51 25.16
C ARG A 332 17.96 -5.16 25.92
N LYS A 333 19.11 -5.71 25.50
CA LYS A 333 20.42 -5.39 26.07
C LYS A 333 20.79 -3.92 25.82
N HIS A 334 20.57 -3.46 24.59
CA HIS A 334 21.08 -2.19 24.08
C HIS A 334 20.08 -1.03 24.12
N ARG A 335 18.80 -1.28 24.42
CA ARG A 335 17.79 -0.20 24.53
C ARG A 335 18.14 0.81 25.61
N THR A 336 17.62 2.02 25.42
CA THR A 336 17.73 3.10 26.41
C THR A 336 17.14 2.70 27.76
N LYS A 337 17.93 2.80 28.82
CA LYS A 337 17.52 2.45 30.20
C LYS A 337 17.08 3.65 31.05
N THR A 338 17.47 4.85 30.64
CA THR A 338 17.16 6.11 31.30
C THR A 338 16.16 6.90 30.47
N ASP A 339 15.24 7.58 31.13
CA ASP A 339 14.34 8.52 30.47
C ASP A 339 15.12 9.76 30.02
N PHE A 340 14.84 10.22 28.81
CA PHE A 340 15.41 11.43 28.23
C PHE A 340 14.40 12.08 27.29
N PHE A 341 14.58 13.36 27.00
CA PHE A 341 13.75 14.07 26.03
C PHE A 341 14.31 13.86 24.63
N ASP A 342 13.45 13.36 23.73
CA ASP A 342 13.77 13.23 22.31
C ASP A 342 13.76 14.62 21.65
N SER A 343 14.87 14.97 21.00
CA SER A 343 15.12 16.27 20.41
C SER A 343 15.58 16.09 18.97
N GLU A 344 14.77 16.54 18.01
CA GLU A 344 15.09 16.44 16.58
C GLU A 344 16.37 17.21 16.20
N GLN A 345 16.77 18.19 17.01
CA GLN A 345 17.95 19.04 16.78
C GLN A 345 19.22 18.44 17.41
N GLU A 346 19.10 17.53 18.38
CA GLU A 346 20.20 17.00 19.20
C GLU A 346 20.32 15.47 19.04
N LYS A 347 20.20 14.99 17.80
CA LYS A 347 20.31 13.57 17.46
C LYS A 347 21.68 12.97 17.81
N ASP A 348 22.73 13.77 17.74
CA ASP A 348 24.08 13.45 18.23
C ASP A 348 24.10 13.15 19.72
N MET A 349 23.42 13.96 20.55
CA MET A 349 23.33 13.72 21.99
C MET A 349 22.57 12.43 22.29
N MET A 350 21.50 12.15 21.54
CA MET A 350 20.77 10.89 21.66
C MET A 350 21.67 9.69 21.37
N LEU A 351 22.39 9.70 20.24
CA LEU A 351 23.34 8.64 19.88
C LEU A 351 24.45 8.51 20.94
N GLY A 352 24.92 9.62 21.49
CA GLY A 352 25.87 9.66 22.60
C GLY A 352 25.34 8.99 23.87
N ILE A 353 24.07 9.17 24.23
CA ILE A 353 23.45 8.50 25.38
C ILE A 353 23.49 6.97 25.23
N LEU A 354 23.19 6.43 24.04
CA LEU A 354 23.27 4.98 23.79
C LEU A 354 24.70 4.45 23.99
N LEU A 355 25.70 5.17 23.49
CA LEU A 355 27.10 4.77 23.62
C LEU A 355 27.62 4.89 25.05
N GLN A 356 27.23 5.93 25.78
CA GLN A 356 27.59 6.06 27.20
C GLN A 356 27.00 4.93 28.04
N GLN A 357 25.82 4.43 27.67
CA GLN A 357 25.21 3.26 28.33
C GLN A 357 25.92 1.95 27.97
N ASP A 358 26.32 1.77 26.71
CA ASP A 358 27.04 0.60 26.23
C ASP A 358 28.00 0.95 25.09
N LEU A 359 29.28 1.02 25.40
CA LEU A 359 30.35 1.30 24.43
C LEU A 359 30.49 0.19 23.36
N THR A 360 29.90 -0.98 23.58
CA THR A 360 29.90 -2.08 22.60
C THR A 360 28.77 -1.97 21.57
N HIS A 361 27.93 -0.93 21.67
CA HIS A 361 26.81 -0.71 20.75
C HIS A 361 27.29 -0.24 19.35
N TYR A 362 27.68 -1.20 18.51
CA TYR A 362 28.20 -0.98 17.15
C TYR A 362 27.39 0.02 16.32
N MET A 363 26.07 -0.15 16.22
CA MET A 363 25.25 0.71 15.37
C MET A 363 25.18 2.16 15.86
N ALA A 364 25.11 2.40 17.18
CA ALA A 364 25.13 3.75 17.73
C ALA A 364 26.48 4.44 17.46
N TYR A 365 27.57 3.68 17.50
CA TYR A 365 28.92 4.15 17.18
C TYR A 365 29.01 4.58 15.71
N GLU A 366 28.66 3.69 14.78
CA GLU A 366 28.67 3.97 13.34
C GLU A 366 27.78 5.16 12.99
N TYR A 367 26.58 5.25 13.56
CA TYR A 367 25.66 6.37 13.32
C TYR A 367 26.17 7.69 13.88
N LEU A 368 26.84 7.68 15.05
CA LEU A 368 27.43 8.90 15.61
C LEU A 368 28.58 9.42 14.75
N LEU A 369 29.48 8.51 14.32
CA LEU A 369 30.57 8.86 13.41
C LEU A 369 30.03 9.39 12.07
N ALA A 370 29.06 8.70 11.49
CA ALA A 370 28.38 9.13 10.27
C ALA A 370 27.75 10.53 10.45
N TYR A 371 27.13 10.79 11.60
CA TYR A 371 26.56 12.10 11.92
C TYR A 371 27.63 13.19 11.93
N CYS A 372 28.74 13.00 12.65
CA CYS A 372 29.87 13.94 12.71
C CYS A 372 30.46 14.22 11.32
N LEU A 373 30.64 13.19 10.50
CA LEU A 373 31.16 13.36 9.14
C LEU A 373 30.18 14.11 8.22
N LEU A 374 28.87 13.88 8.36
CA LEU A 374 27.85 14.61 7.61
C LEU A 374 27.71 16.07 8.03
N THR A 375 27.91 16.38 9.32
CA THR A 375 27.94 17.76 9.83
C THR A 375 29.30 18.45 9.64
N LYS A 376 30.33 17.71 9.22
CA LYS A 376 31.73 18.16 9.13
C LYS A 376 32.32 18.57 10.50
N ASP A 377 31.83 17.97 11.57
CA ASP A 377 32.33 18.18 12.93
C ASP A 377 33.48 17.20 13.22
N LEU A 378 34.69 17.59 12.84
CA LEU A 378 35.89 16.77 13.00
C LEU A 378 36.40 16.74 14.45
N GLU A 379 36.09 17.76 15.26
CA GLU A 379 36.53 17.83 16.66
C GLU A 379 35.86 16.75 17.51
N ARG A 380 34.58 16.45 17.22
CA ARG A 380 33.85 15.36 17.89
C ARG A 380 34.08 13.98 17.29
N PHE A 381 34.67 13.92 16.09
CA PHE A 381 34.94 12.66 15.39
C PHE A 381 36.23 11.98 15.86
N VAL A 382 37.26 12.78 16.15
CA VAL A 382 38.58 12.33 16.65
C VAL A 382 38.51 12.07 18.14
#